data_AF-A0A6A6Y6Q9-F1
#
_entry.id   AF-A0A6A6Y6Q9-F1
#
_cell.length_a   1.000
_cell.length_b   1.000
_cell.length_c   1.000
_cell.angle_alpha   90.00
_cell.angle_beta   90.00
_cell.angle_gamma   90.00
#
_symmetry.space_group_name_H-M   'P 1'
#
loop_
_entity.id
_entity.type
_entity.pdbx_description
1 polymer ?
#
loop_
_entity_poly.entity_id
_entity_poly.type
_entity_poly.pdbx_seq_one_letter_code
_entity_poly.pdbx_strand_id
1 'polypeptide(L)'
;MAPMRPSKRPRSRTENGEASGTNAAGLRRGSGKRPRLSPASEDEESDAAMSYVSEEVHLTKESPQGPVEDWETARDGGFEDLQYQEIDDQHSTQIIQQRFEKHRERLQDGKVNDPADNGVIEEVKCTNFMCHDRLTVKLGPLINFIIGHNGSGKSAVLTAITLCLGGKATATNRGQSLKSFIKEGRDAALLSVRIKNQGSAAYKPEIYGKSIIVERQFSKTGSNSYKIKNTNDKTVSTKKADLDDILDAFCLQLDNPMNVLTQDMARQFLNHSNAKDKYKFFLKGTQLEALDNDYKLLSDTINAVESKHDLLEETVQIRKKAFDEAAAKKRQAQQLDGLHEKIHNLVMQMAWAQVIDQEDRLAELDKLIQDKDEMINDRRTQSEEASGRYDTANEARETARESLKALQDSIAPVQARRTAAKETLDAKKEKLADTINAISIAR
;
A
#
# COMPACT_ATOMS: atom_id res chain seq x y z
N MET A 1 -28.53 40.27 -27.49
CA MET A 1 -28.95 40.83 -26.19
C MET A 1 -27.96 40.38 -25.13
N ALA A 2 -27.14 41.29 -24.62
CA ALA A 2 -26.48 41.12 -23.32
C ALA A 2 -27.50 41.50 -22.21
N PRO A 3 -27.12 41.50 -20.92
CA PRO A 3 -26.60 40.46 -20.03
C PRO A 3 -27.53 40.34 -18.78
N MET A 4 -27.26 39.45 -17.81
CA MET A 4 -27.53 39.76 -16.38
C MET A 4 -26.99 38.69 -15.41
N ARG A 5 -26.22 39.13 -14.41
CA ARG A 5 -26.09 38.48 -13.08
C ARG A 5 -27.28 38.90 -12.20
N PRO A 6 -27.66 38.10 -11.19
CA PRO A 6 -27.48 38.55 -9.78
C PRO A 6 -27.17 37.37 -8.83
N SER A 7 -26.39 37.45 -7.73
CA SER A 7 -26.32 38.30 -6.52
C SER A 7 -27.00 37.70 -5.26
N LYS A 8 -26.17 37.52 -4.22
CA LYS A 8 -26.38 37.72 -2.76
C LYS A 8 -27.01 36.62 -1.85
N ARG A 9 -26.38 36.51 -0.67
CA ARG A 9 -26.65 35.69 0.55
C ARG A 9 -27.76 36.29 1.45
N PRO A 10 -28.23 35.56 2.49
CA PRO A 10 -27.88 35.88 3.91
C PRO A 10 -27.62 34.61 4.79
N ARG A 11 -26.63 34.55 5.72
CA ARG A 11 -26.62 34.76 7.21
C ARG A 11 -27.86 34.18 7.94
N SER A 12 -27.84 33.45 9.08
CA SER A 12 -26.95 33.22 10.25
C SER A 12 -27.58 32.04 11.07
N ARG A 13 -26.97 31.28 12.01
CA ARG A 13 -26.50 31.67 13.37
C ARG A 13 -26.12 30.40 14.19
N THR A 14 -24.92 30.44 14.82
CA THR A 14 -24.40 29.83 16.09
C THR A 14 -24.74 28.37 16.47
N GLU A 15 -23.81 27.52 16.91
CA GLU A 15 -23.08 27.62 18.20
C GLU A 15 -21.64 27.05 18.20
N ASN A 16 -20.90 27.50 19.20
CA ASN A 16 -19.46 27.38 19.41
C ASN A 16 -18.99 25.97 19.83
N GLY A 17 -17.75 25.65 19.47
CA GLY A 17 -16.98 24.55 20.04
C GLY A 17 -15.59 24.50 19.40
N GLU A 18 -14.63 25.11 20.08
CA GLU A 18 -13.27 25.42 19.63
C GLU A 18 -12.45 24.20 19.18
N ALA A 19 -11.83 24.29 18.00
CA ALA A 19 -10.49 23.75 17.75
C ALA A 19 -9.88 24.50 16.56
N SER A 20 -8.81 25.24 16.84
CA SER A 20 -8.04 26.05 15.88
C SER A 20 -7.57 25.23 14.67
N GLY A 21 -7.77 25.82 13.50
CA GLY A 21 -7.24 25.39 12.20
C GLY A 21 -5.71 25.29 12.18
N THR A 22 -5.11 24.39 11.41
CA THR A 22 -5.06 24.27 9.92
C THR A 22 -4.34 25.44 9.24
N ASN A 23 -3.24 25.13 8.55
CA ASN A 23 -3.13 25.20 7.08
C ASN A 23 -1.80 24.52 6.68
N ALA A 24 -1.75 23.47 5.87
CA ALA A 24 -2.32 23.17 4.55
C ALA A 24 -1.46 23.65 3.36
N ALA A 25 -1.38 22.73 2.38
CA ALA A 25 -0.91 22.84 1.00
C ALA A 25 0.61 22.68 0.75
N GLY A 26 1.09 21.84 -0.16
CA GLY A 26 0.46 20.94 -1.14
C GLY A 26 1.54 20.11 -1.85
N LEU A 27 1.29 18.81 -2.06
CA LEU A 27 0.94 18.19 -3.37
C LEU A 27 2.11 18.05 -4.39
N ARG A 28 2.73 16.85 -4.48
CA ARG A 28 2.43 15.79 -5.50
C ARG A 28 3.51 14.68 -5.56
N ARG A 29 3.02 13.43 -5.40
CA ARG A 29 3.31 12.12 -6.08
C ARG A 29 4.69 11.92 -6.76
N GLY A 30 5.39 10.79 -6.67
CA GLY A 30 5.14 9.47 -6.05
C GLY A 30 6.11 8.42 -6.61
N SER A 31 6.33 7.32 -5.89
CA SER A 31 6.60 5.94 -6.34
C SER A 31 7.42 5.18 -5.28
N GLY A 32 6.93 4.02 -4.87
CA GLY A 32 7.36 3.33 -3.66
C GLY A 32 8.60 2.44 -3.77
N LYS A 33 9.09 2.02 -2.60
CA LYS A 33 9.69 0.70 -2.31
C LYS A 33 9.85 0.55 -0.78
N ARG A 34 9.52 -0.64 -0.28
CA ARG A 34 9.37 -1.03 1.14
C ARG A 34 10.68 -0.95 1.95
N PRO A 35 10.62 -0.71 3.28
CA PRO A 35 11.79 -0.68 4.16
C PRO A 35 12.07 -2.04 4.85
N ARG A 36 13.35 -2.36 5.06
CA ARG A 36 13.83 -3.47 5.90
C ARG A 36 13.97 -2.99 7.35
N LEU A 37 13.35 -3.73 8.26
CA LEU A 37 13.38 -3.51 9.71
C LEU A 37 14.48 -4.37 10.35
N SER A 38 15.26 -3.75 11.23
CA SER A 38 16.04 -4.38 12.29
C SER A 38 15.17 -4.51 13.54
N PRO A 39 15.45 -5.48 14.43
CA PRO A 39 15.74 -5.14 15.83
C PRO A 39 16.97 -5.92 16.32
N ALA A 40 17.89 -5.33 17.08
CA ALA A 40 17.81 -4.91 18.48
C ALA A 40 17.82 -6.10 19.46
N SER A 41 18.79 -5.99 20.37
CA SER A 41 19.27 -6.87 21.45
C SER A 41 18.30 -7.02 22.62
N GLU A 42 18.72 -7.81 23.64
CA GLU A 42 18.11 -8.09 24.96
C GLU A 42 17.28 -9.41 24.95
N ASP A 43 17.37 -10.39 25.85
CA ASP A 43 18.05 -10.54 27.14
C ASP A 43 18.20 -12.03 27.57
N GLU A 44 18.95 -12.18 28.66
CA GLU A 44 19.06 -13.19 29.74
C GLU A 44 18.07 -14.37 29.89
N GLU A 45 18.62 -15.46 30.47
CA GLU A 45 18.06 -16.40 31.49
C GLU A 45 16.69 -17.08 31.24
N SER A 46 16.31 -18.24 31.77
CA SER A 46 16.84 -19.34 32.58
C SER A 46 15.72 -20.43 32.60
N ASP A 47 16.08 -21.67 32.94
CA ASP A 47 15.30 -22.71 33.61
C ASP A 47 13.78 -22.88 33.34
N ALA A 48 13.40 -24.09 32.90
CA ALA A 48 12.86 -25.12 33.82
C ALA A 48 12.25 -26.32 33.08
N ALA A 49 12.54 -27.49 33.64
CA ALA A 49 12.15 -28.82 33.23
C ALA A 49 10.65 -29.14 33.35
N MET A 50 10.22 -30.19 32.64
CA MET A 50 9.32 -31.30 33.08
C MET A 50 8.87 -32.06 31.80
N SER A 51 9.52 -33.17 31.44
CA SER A 51 9.16 -34.56 31.79
C SER A 51 7.75 -34.98 31.34
N TYR A 52 7.66 -35.92 30.38
CA TYR A 52 7.04 -37.25 30.54
C TYR A 52 7.08 -38.04 29.22
N VAL A 53 8.00 -39.01 29.21
CA VAL A 53 7.93 -40.41 28.76
C VAL A 53 6.91 -40.80 27.67
N SER A 54 7.48 -41.05 26.49
CA SER A 54 7.39 -42.23 25.61
C SER A 54 6.07 -43.02 25.46
N GLU A 55 5.60 -43.09 24.21
CA GLU A 55 5.13 -44.34 23.63
C GLU A 55 5.80 -44.51 22.25
N GLU A 56 6.72 -45.49 22.18
CA GLU A 56 7.46 -45.87 20.99
C GLU A 56 6.53 -46.57 19.98
N VAL A 57 6.53 -46.09 18.73
CA VAL A 57 6.12 -46.91 17.59
C VAL A 57 7.30 -46.99 16.63
N HIS A 58 7.94 -48.16 16.64
CA HIS A 58 8.99 -48.57 15.73
C HIS A 58 8.58 -48.39 14.25
N LEU A 59 9.27 -47.50 13.55
CA LEU A 59 9.39 -47.52 12.10
C LEU A 59 10.88 -47.68 11.77
N THR A 60 11.25 -48.92 11.48
CA THR A 60 12.60 -49.33 11.08
C THR A 60 12.96 -48.72 9.73
N LYS A 61 13.82 -47.69 9.73
CA LYS A 61 14.76 -47.43 8.63
C LYS A 61 16.15 -47.68 9.18
N GLU A 62 16.73 -48.79 8.75
CA GLU A 62 18.08 -49.21 9.10
C GLU A 62 19.08 -48.09 8.84
N SER A 63 19.75 -47.65 9.91
CA SER A 63 20.95 -46.81 9.84
C SER A 63 22.15 -47.76 9.93
N PRO A 64 23.14 -47.71 9.02
CA PRO A 64 24.35 -48.52 9.19
C PRO A 64 25.16 -47.98 10.38
N GLN A 65 25.12 -48.69 11.50
CA GLN A 65 26.04 -48.52 12.61
C GLN A 65 27.34 -49.28 12.30
N GLY A 66 28.38 -48.52 11.97
CA GLY A 66 29.77 -48.94 11.98
C GLY A 66 30.65 -47.73 12.28
N PRO A 67 31.86 -47.90 12.83
CA PRO A 67 32.80 -46.79 12.93
C PRO A 67 33.03 -46.28 11.51
N VAL A 68 32.80 -44.98 11.27
CA VAL A 68 33.13 -44.35 9.99
C VAL A 68 34.66 -44.30 9.92
N GLU A 69 35.26 -45.36 9.36
CA GLU A 69 36.71 -45.48 9.18
C GLU A 69 37.24 -44.53 8.09
N ASP A 70 36.36 -43.84 7.38
CA ASP A 70 36.75 -42.95 6.30
C ASP A 70 35.93 -41.64 6.28
N TRP A 71 36.55 -40.58 6.81
CA TRP A 71 36.00 -39.23 6.81
C TRP A 71 35.84 -38.65 5.40
N GLU A 72 36.54 -39.19 4.40
CA GLU A 72 36.43 -38.77 2.99
C GLU A 72 35.07 -39.21 2.43
N THR A 73 34.70 -40.48 2.63
CA THR A 73 33.41 -41.02 2.19
C THR A 73 32.19 -40.33 2.81
N ALA A 74 32.28 -39.86 4.07
CA ALA A 74 31.18 -39.13 4.72
C ALA A 74 31.07 -37.66 4.27
N ARG A 75 32.17 -37.05 3.82
CA ARG A 75 32.20 -35.67 3.29
C ARG A 75 31.63 -35.60 1.88
N ASP A 76 31.83 -36.65 1.09
CA ASP A 76 31.61 -36.63 -0.35
C ASP A 76 30.20 -37.05 -0.81
N GLY A 77 29.32 -37.46 0.11
CA GLY A 77 27.85 -37.38 -0.03
C GLY A 77 27.23 -37.86 -1.35
N GLY A 78 27.87 -38.76 -2.09
CA GLY A 78 27.39 -39.22 -3.40
C GLY A 78 27.37 -38.13 -4.49
N PHE A 79 28.36 -37.22 -4.53
CA PHE A 79 28.54 -36.31 -5.67
C PHE A 79 28.82 -37.10 -6.97
N GLU A 80 27.94 -36.98 -7.96
CA GLU A 80 28.12 -37.57 -9.31
C GLU A 80 29.38 -37.03 -10.03
N ASP A 81 29.89 -35.86 -9.65
CA ASP A 81 31.06 -35.19 -10.23
C ASP A 81 32.41 -35.86 -9.90
N LEU A 82 32.44 -36.93 -9.09
CA LEU A 82 33.66 -37.72 -8.81
C LEU A 82 33.68 -39.08 -9.49
N GLN A 83 32.62 -39.47 -10.22
CA GLN A 83 32.55 -40.78 -10.89
C GLN A 83 33.58 -40.91 -12.03
N TYR A 84 34.07 -39.80 -12.57
CA TYR A 84 35.01 -39.76 -13.69
C TYR A 84 36.19 -38.83 -13.45
N GLN A 85 36.76 -38.85 -12.25
CA GLN A 85 37.90 -38.00 -11.86
C GLN A 85 39.05 -38.03 -12.90
N GLU A 86 39.39 -39.20 -13.45
CA GLU A 86 40.43 -39.30 -14.48
C GLU A 86 40.03 -38.62 -15.80
N ILE A 87 38.75 -38.64 -16.18
CA ILE A 87 38.26 -38.00 -17.40
C ILE A 87 38.20 -36.48 -17.20
N ASP A 88 37.78 -36.01 -16.04
CA ASP A 88 37.73 -34.59 -15.70
C ASP A 88 39.13 -33.99 -15.55
N ASP A 89 40.08 -34.74 -14.98
CA ASP A 89 41.49 -34.34 -14.92
C ASP A 89 42.10 -34.31 -16.33
N GLN A 90 41.79 -35.29 -17.19
CA GLN A 90 42.22 -35.29 -18.58
C GLN A 90 41.60 -34.11 -19.36
N HIS A 91 40.32 -33.83 -19.15
CA HIS A 91 39.62 -32.72 -19.80
C HIS A 91 40.18 -31.37 -19.34
N SER A 92 40.42 -31.21 -18.04
CA SER A 92 41.07 -30.03 -17.46
C SER A 92 42.48 -29.84 -18.01
N THR A 93 43.26 -30.93 -18.11
CA THR A 93 44.61 -30.92 -18.67
C THR A 93 44.59 -30.56 -20.16
N GLN A 94 43.63 -31.09 -20.93
CA GLN A 94 43.44 -30.75 -22.34
C GLN A 94 43.05 -29.29 -22.54
N ILE A 95 42.18 -28.73 -21.70
CA ILE A 95 41.82 -27.30 -21.75
C ILE A 95 43.06 -26.44 -21.50
N ILE A 96 43.87 -26.80 -20.51
CA ILE A 96 45.12 -26.09 -20.18
C ILE A 96 46.10 -26.19 -21.34
N GLN A 97 46.31 -27.39 -21.90
CA GLN A 97 47.17 -27.63 -23.05
C GLN A 97 46.70 -26.85 -24.28
N GLN A 98 45.41 -26.86 -24.62
CA GLN A 98 44.85 -26.06 -25.71
C GLN A 98 45.04 -24.56 -25.49
N ARG A 99 44.93 -24.09 -24.24
CA ARG A 99 45.18 -22.69 -23.89
C ARG A 99 46.65 -22.32 -24.06
N PHE A 100 47.56 -23.21 -23.68
CA PHE A 100 48.99 -23.06 -23.92
C PHE A 100 49.34 -23.13 -25.41
N GLU A 101 48.74 -24.04 -26.17
CA GLU A 101 48.97 -24.17 -27.61
C GLU A 101 48.45 -22.94 -28.36
N LYS A 102 47.23 -22.47 -28.05
CA LYS A 102 46.71 -21.20 -28.59
C LYS A 102 47.57 -20.00 -28.22
N HIS A 103 48.15 -19.99 -27.01
CA HIS A 103 49.08 -18.94 -26.61
C HIS A 103 50.41 -19.04 -27.38
N ARG A 104 50.90 -20.25 -27.61
CA ARG A 104 52.12 -20.55 -28.39
C ARG A 104 51.95 -20.24 -29.87
N GLU A 105 50.78 -20.52 -30.45
CA GLU A 105 50.40 -20.14 -31.80
C GLU A 105 50.34 -18.62 -31.93
N ARG A 106 49.75 -17.90 -30.96
CA ARG A 106 49.76 -16.42 -30.92
C ARG A 106 51.17 -15.85 -30.85
N LEU A 107 52.07 -16.50 -30.10
CA LEU A 107 53.49 -16.15 -30.02
C LEU A 107 54.24 -16.41 -31.34
N GLN A 108 53.89 -17.46 -32.09
CA GLN A 108 54.46 -17.75 -33.41
C GLN A 108 53.96 -16.79 -34.50
N ASP A 109 52.73 -16.27 -34.37
CA ASP A 109 52.09 -15.35 -35.32
C ASP A 109 52.56 -13.89 -35.15
N GLY A 110 53.64 -13.66 -34.38
CA GLY A 110 54.21 -12.32 -34.13
C GLY A 110 53.31 -11.39 -33.30
N LYS A 111 52.20 -11.90 -32.72
CA LYS A 111 51.35 -11.12 -31.82
C LYS A 111 52.03 -10.98 -30.47
N VAL A 112 52.45 -9.75 -30.24
CA VAL A 112 53.15 -9.22 -29.08
C VAL A 112 52.34 -9.48 -27.80
N ASN A 113 53.03 -9.51 -26.66
CA ASN A 113 52.45 -9.53 -25.31
C ASN A 113 51.44 -8.39 -25.16
N ASP A 114 50.16 -8.65 -25.45
CA ASP A 114 49.10 -7.64 -25.41
C ASP A 114 48.70 -7.36 -23.95
N PRO A 115 48.70 -6.09 -23.51
CA PRO A 115 48.32 -5.78 -22.15
C PRO A 115 46.84 -6.02 -21.89
N ALA A 116 46.50 -6.40 -20.65
CA ALA A 116 45.11 -6.55 -20.24
C ALA A 116 44.31 -5.25 -20.44
N ASP A 117 43.04 -5.39 -20.80
CA ASP A 117 42.16 -4.25 -21.07
C ASP A 117 41.68 -3.56 -19.78
N ASN A 118 41.68 -4.27 -18.65
CA ASN A 118 41.21 -3.81 -17.35
C ASN A 118 42.13 -4.33 -16.21
N GLY A 119 41.98 -3.76 -15.02
CA GLY A 119 42.68 -4.23 -13.80
C GLY A 119 44.17 -3.88 -13.75
N VAL A 120 44.71 -3.19 -14.76
CA VAL A 120 46.11 -2.77 -14.82
C VAL A 120 46.32 -1.48 -14.03
N ILE A 121 47.31 -1.44 -13.15
CA ILE A 121 47.67 -0.20 -12.44
C ILE A 121 48.48 0.71 -13.37
N GLU A 122 47.96 1.91 -13.64
CA GLU A 122 48.55 2.88 -14.58
C GLU A 122 49.46 3.89 -13.87
N GLU A 123 49.10 4.31 -12.65
CA GLU A 123 49.80 5.38 -11.93
C GLU A 123 49.64 5.25 -10.42
N VAL A 124 50.72 5.51 -9.68
CA VAL A 124 50.75 5.58 -8.22
C VAL A 124 51.27 6.96 -7.80
N LYS A 125 50.51 7.68 -6.98
CA LYS A 125 50.91 8.95 -6.37
C LYS A 125 50.91 8.85 -4.87
N CYS A 126 51.94 9.38 -4.25
CA CYS A 126 52.07 9.47 -2.80
C CYS A 126 52.42 10.91 -2.42
N THR A 127 51.77 11.44 -1.39
CA THR A 127 52.08 12.75 -0.80
C THR A 127 52.31 12.56 0.69
N ASN A 128 53.42 13.10 1.21
CA ASN A 128 53.84 13.00 2.61
C ASN A 128 53.85 11.56 3.15
N PHE A 129 54.40 10.63 2.36
CA PHE A 129 54.36 9.19 2.65
C PHE A 129 55.77 8.62 2.79
N MET A 130 56.07 7.99 3.93
CA MET A 130 57.40 7.50 4.29
C MET A 130 58.48 8.58 4.10
N CYS A 131 59.47 8.34 3.24
CA CYS A 131 60.54 9.29 2.94
C CYS A 131 60.17 10.33 1.86
N HIS A 132 58.98 10.23 1.24
CA HIS A 132 58.61 11.04 0.07
C HIS A 132 57.65 12.18 0.44
N ASP A 133 57.99 13.43 0.07
CA ASP A 133 57.02 14.54 0.11
C ASP A 133 56.00 14.42 -1.02
N ARG A 134 56.47 14.13 -2.24
CA ARG A 134 55.64 13.87 -3.41
C ARG A 134 56.34 12.86 -4.32
N LEU A 135 55.70 11.72 -4.53
CA LEU A 135 56.14 10.67 -5.44
C LEU A 135 55.03 10.45 -6.48
N THR A 136 55.40 10.34 -7.75
CA THR A 136 54.47 9.96 -8.82
C THR A 136 55.20 8.99 -9.73
N VAL A 137 54.66 7.77 -9.83
CA VAL A 137 55.21 6.68 -10.62
C VAL A 137 54.17 6.28 -11.64
N LYS A 138 54.49 6.44 -12.93
CA LYS A 138 53.68 5.91 -14.03
C LYS A 138 54.16 4.51 -14.35
N LEU A 139 53.24 3.55 -14.36
CA LEU A 139 53.53 2.16 -14.65
C LEU A 139 53.14 1.87 -16.10
N GLY A 140 53.99 1.11 -16.79
CA GLY A 140 53.66 0.47 -18.05
C GLY A 140 52.67 -0.68 -17.83
N PRO A 141 52.00 -1.13 -18.90
CA PRO A 141 50.85 -2.01 -18.76
C PRO A 141 51.21 -3.51 -18.66
N LEU A 142 52.51 -3.83 -18.69
CA LEU A 142 53.06 -5.18 -18.57
C LEU A 142 54.07 -5.21 -17.41
N ILE A 143 55.35 -5.41 -17.72
CA ILE A 143 56.43 -5.53 -16.74
C ILE A 143 57.00 -4.15 -16.43
N ASN A 144 57.21 -3.87 -15.13
CA ASN A 144 57.76 -2.62 -14.62
C ASN A 144 58.99 -2.90 -13.76
N PHE A 145 60.09 -2.21 -14.04
CA PHE A 145 61.31 -2.28 -13.22
C PHE A 145 61.49 -0.98 -12.44
N ILE A 146 61.43 -1.06 -11.11
CA ILE A 146 61.65 0.08 -10.20
C ILE A 146 63.04 -0.07 -9.59
N ILE A 147 63.98 0.75 -10.05
CA ILE A 147 65.40 0.71 -9.65
C ILE A 147 65.72 1.94 -8.80
N GLY A 148 66.68 1.79 -7.89
CA GLY A 148 67.15 2.89 -7.04
C GLY A 148 68.08 2.42 -5.93
N HIS A 149 68.80 3.36 -5.33
CA HIS A 149 69.73 3.11 -4.23
C HIS A 149 69.04 2.50 -3.00
N ASN A 150 69.80 1.86 -2.12
CA ASN A 150 69.25 1.42 -0.83
C ASN A 150 68.78 2.62 -0.01
N GLY A 151 67.60 2.51 0.62
CA GLY A 151 66.98 3.64 1.32
C GLY A 151 66.23 4.64 0.44
N SER A 152 66.27 4.53 -0.90
CA SER A 152 65.57 5.46 -1.80
C SER A 152 64.04 5.35 -1.80
N GLY A 153 63.47 4.47 -0.97
CA GLY A 153 62.02 4.28 -0.85
C GLY A 153 61.37 3.49 -1.98
N LYS A 154 62.08 2.56 -2.65
CA LYS A 154 61.51 1.66 -3.68
C LYS A 154 60.30 0.87 -3.18
N SER A 155 60.44 0.28 -1.99
CA SER A 155 59.39 -0.49 -1.31
C SER A 155 58.15 0.36 -1.00
N ALA A 156 58.29 1.69 -0.93
CA ALA A 156 57.17 2.59 -0.69
C ALA A 156 56.14 2.53 -1.82
N VAL A 157 56.53 2.21 -3.07
CA VAL A 157 55.57 2.07 -4.18
C VAL A 157 54.65 0.88 -3.94
N LEU A 158 55.22 -0.29 -3.62
CA LEU A 158 54.44 -1.50 -3.33
C LEU A 158 53.56 -1.28 -2.08
N THR A 159 54.12 -0.71 -1.01
CA THR A 159 53.36 -0.40 0.20
C THR A 159 52.22 0.60 -0.08
N ALA A 160 52.46 1.61 -0.93
CA ALA A 160 51.43 2.56 -1.31
C ALA A 160 50.28 1.90 -2.08
N ILE A 161 50.58 0.98 -3.00
CA ILE A 161 49.56 0.20 -3.72
C ILE A 161 48.73 -0.62 -2.73
N THR A 162 49.40 -1.43 -1.89
CA THR A 162 48.73 -2.28 -0.91
C THR A 162 47.84 -1.47 0.04
N LEU A 163 48.34 -0.35 0.58
CA LEU A 163 47.57 0.49 1.48
C LEU A 163 46.45 1.25 0.75
N CYS A 164 46.69 1.80 -0.44
CA CYS A 164 45.68 2.59 -1.13
C CYS A 164 44.47 1.75 -1.53
N LEU A 165 44.71 0.49 -1.91
CA LEU A 165 43.69 -0.43 -2.38
C LEU A 165 43.13 -1.33 -1.26
N GLY A 166 43.12 -0.87 0.00
CA GLY A 166 42.36 -1.54 1.06
C GLY A 166 43.14 -2.54 1.93
N GLY A 167 44.40 -2.82 1.61
CA GLY A 167 45.26 -3.70 2.40
C GLY A 167 45.53 -3.17 3.82
N LYS A 168 45.77 -4.11 4.74
CA LYS A 168 46.04 -3.81 6.16
C LYS A 168 47.47 -3.29 6.34
N ALA A 169 47.66 -2.34 7.26
CA ALA A 169 48.98 -1.80 7.59
C ALA A 169 49.96 -2.89 8.04
N THR A 170 49.48 -3.81 8.88
CA THR A 170 50.23 -4.95 9.40
C THR A 170 50.73 -5.90 8.31
N ALA A 171 50.00 -6.04 7.19
CA ALA A 171 50.39 -6.92 6.09
C ALA A 171 51.68 -6.47 5.38
N THR A 172 52.06 -5.19 5.53
CA THR A 172 53.25 -4.64 4.89
C THR A 172 54.54 -4.97 5.65
N ASN A 173 54.47 -5.50 6.88
CA ASN A 173 55.60 -5.71 7.80
C ASN A 173 56.46 -4.45 8.10
N ARG A 174 55.98 -3.25 7.72
CA ARG A 174 56.72 -1.98 7.88
C ARG A 174 56.13 -1.08 8.96
N GLY A 175 54.89 -1.32 9.38
CA GLY A 175 54.21 -0.50 10.36
C GLY A 175 52.96 -1.15 10.91
N GLN A 176 52.72 -0.98 12.21
CA GLN A 176 51.53 -1.52 12.89
C GLN A 176 50.27 -0.68 12.65
N SER A 177 50.44 0.59 12.28
CA SER A 177 49.33 1.51 12.04
C SER A 177 49.59 2.41 10.83
N LEU A 178 48.54 2.97 10.22
CA LEU A 178 48.68 3.91 9.10
C LEU A 178 49.49 5.15 9.48
N LYS A 179 49.49 5.54 10.76
CA LYS A 179 50.20 6.73 11.26
C LYS A 179 51.72 6.61 11.07
N SER A 180 52.29 5.41 11.16
CA SER A 180 53.73 5.19 10.96
C SER A 180 54.17 5.35 9.51
N PHE A 181 53.24 5.43 8.56
CA PHE A 181 53.54 5.65 7.16
C PHE A 181 53.49 7.13 6.75
N ILE A 182 53.06 8.01 7.65
CA ILE A 182 53.09 9.45 7.42
C ILE A 182 54.54 9.92 7.55
N LYS A 183 55.00 10.71 6.59
CA LYS A 183 56.34 11.29 6.63
C LYS A 183 56.55 12.08 7.93
N GLU A 184 57.73 11.94 8.53
CA GLU A 184 58.10 12.69 9.73
C GLU A 184 57.96 14.20 9.49
N GLY A 185 57.47 14.93 10.52
CA GLY A 185 57.16 16.35 10.41
C GLY A 185 55.89 16.70 9.61
N ARG A 186 55.12 15.72 9.11
CA ARG A 186 53.83 15.94 8.43
C ARG A 186 52.66 15.41 9.26
N ASP A 187 51.46 15.97 9.04
CA ASP A 187 50.26 15.62 9.80
C ASP A 187 49.36 14.60 9.10
N ALA A 188 49.45 14.54 7.77
CA ALA A 188 48.65 13.65 6.95
C ALA A 188 49.40 13.20 5.70
N ALA A 189 49.02 12.03 5.19
CA ALA A 189 49.47 11.46 3.93
C ALA A 189 48.28 11.20 3.00
N LEU A 190 48.55 11.28 1.70
CA LEU A 190 47.59 10.99 0.64
C LEU A 190 48.21 10.01 -0.35
N LEU A 191 47.50 8.91 -0.59
CA LEU A 191 47.82 7.92 -1.61
C LEU A 191 46.78 7.98 -2.71
N SER A 192 47.19 7.79 -3.95
CA SER A 192 46.31 7.69 -5.11
C SER A 192 46.82 6.61 -6.05
N VAL A 193 45.95 5.71 -6.48
CA VAL A 193 46.24 4.65 -7.44
C VAL A 193 45.23 4.74 -8.57
N ARG A 194 45.71 4.82 -9.81
CA ARG A 194 44.87 4.78 -11.01
C ARG A 194 44.91 3.38 -11.61
N ILE A 195 43.73 2.81 -11.84
CA ILE A 195 43.51 1.48 -12.41
C ILE A 195 42.80 1.64 -13.75
N LYS A 196 43.28 0.92 -14.77
CA LYS A 196 42.68 0.85 -16.11
C LYS A 196 41.33 0.14 -16.05
N ASN A 197 40.32 0.74 -16.67
CA ASN A 197 38.94 0.25 -16.68
C ASN A 197 38.37 0.25 -18.12
N GLN A 198 38.88 -0.63 -18.97
CA GLN A 198 38.51 -0.72 -20.39
C GLN A 198 38.21 -2.16 -20.79
N GLY A 199 37.75 -2.37 -22.02
CA GLY A 199 37.40 -3.70 -22.54
C GLY A 199 36.04 -4.21 -22.06
N SER A 200 35.74 -5.46 -22.41
CA SER A 200 34.45 -6.11 -22.12
C SER A 200 34.21 -6.39 -20.64
N ALA A 201 35.27 -6.51 -19.85
CA ALA A 201 35.23 -6.73 -18.40
C ALA A 201 35.46 -5.44 -17.58
N ALA A 202 35.21 -4.27 -18.16
CA ALA A 202 35.28 -3.00 -17.42
C ALA A 202 34.21 -2.95 -16.32
N TYR A 203 34.59 -2.48 -15.14
CA TYR A 203 33.68 -2.26 -14.02
C TYR A 203 32.92 -0.94 -14.17
N LYS A 204 31.60 -1.04 -14.39
CA LYS A 204 30.66 0.10 -14.48
C LYS A 204 31.22 1.27 -15.32
N PRO A 205 31.58 1.04 -16.60
CA PRO A 205 32.28 2.03 -17.42
C PRO A 205 31.49 3.32 -17.63
N GLU A 206 30.16 3.26 -17.61
CA GLU A 206 29.26 4.42 -17.63
C GLU A 206 29.41 5.35 -16.42
N ILE A 207 29.87 4.84 -15.27
CA ILE A 207 30.06 5.64 -14.04
C ILE A 207 31.51 6.14 -13.94
N TYR A 208 32.46 5.22 -14.14
CA TYR A 208 33.87 5.48 -13.86
C TYR A 208 34.68 5.91 -15.09
N GLY A 209 34.22 5.60 -16.29
CA GLY A 209 34.96 5.84 -17.53
C GLY A 209 36.11 4.85 -17.72
N LYS A 210 37.14 5.30 -18.45
CA LYS A 210 38.27 4.48 -18.91
C LYS A 210 39.29 4.11 -17.83
N SER A 211 39.31 4.84 -16.72
CA SER A 211 40.17 4.57 -15.57
C SER A 211 39.44 4.93 -14.27
N ILE A 212 39.69 4.13 -13.23
CA ILE A 212 39.21 4.33 -11.86
C ILE A 212 40.38 4.86 -11.03
N ILE A 213 40.15 5.91 -10.25
CA ILE A 213 41.17 6.49 -9.37
C ILE A 213 40.74 6.26 -7.92
N VAL A 214 41.52 5.47 -7.18
CA VAL A 214 41.32 5.24 -5.75
C VAL A 214 42.25 6.15 -4.98
N GLU A 215 41.72 6.93 -4.06
CA GLU A 215 42.49 7.74 -3.13
C GLU A 215 42.25 7.30 -1.68
N ARG A 216 43.34 7.21 -0.92
CA ARG A 216 43.29 6.97 0.52
C ARG A 216 44.02 8.10 1.23
N GLN A 217 43.30 8.80 2.10
CA GLN A 217 43.86 9.87 2.92
C GLN A 217 43.84 9.44 4.38
N PHE A 218 44.95 9.61 5.09
CA PHE A 218 45.04 9.32 6.51
C PHE A 218 45.90 10.34 7.27
N SER A 219 45.58 10.57 8.54
CA SER A 219 46.23 11.58 9.39
C SER A 219 46.68 11.04 10.75
N LYS A 220 47.57 11.78 11.42
CA LYS A 220 48.02 11.49 12.79
C LYS A 220 46.88 11.56 13.80
N THR A 221 45.91 12.44 13.57
CA THR A 221 44.72 12.61 14.43
C THR A 221 43.74 11.45 14.30
N GLY A 222 43.93 10.55 13.32
CA GLY A 222 43.16 9.32 13.18
C GLY A 222 42.12 9.35 12.08
N SER A 223 42.02 10.42 11.29
CA SER A 223 41.17 10.39 10.09
C SER A 223 41.73 9.37 9.09
N ASN A 224 40.85 8.57 8.51
CA ASN A 224 41.15 7.61 7.43
C ASN A 224 39.92 7.58 6.51
N SER A 225 40.09 8.01 5.26
CA SER A 225 38.99 8.11 4.30
C SER A 225 39.41 7.61 2.93
N TYR A 226 38.48 6.94 2.26
CA TYR A 226 38.60 6.57 0.85
C TYR A 226 37.81 7.54 -0.03
N LYS A 227 38.33 7.80 -1.22
CA LYS A 227 37.60 8.45 -2.30
C LYS A 227 37.86 7.67 -3.58
N ILE A 228 36.79 7.23 -4.22
CA ILE A 228 36.83 6.55 -5.50
C ILE A 228 36.33 7.54 -6.53
N LYS A 229 37.18 7.88 -7.50
CA LYS A 229 36.94 8.88 -8.52
C LYS A 229 36.87 8.25 -9.90
N ASN A 230 36.14 8.89 -10.79
CA ASN A 230 36.10 8.55 -12.20
C ASN A 230 37.29 9.16 -12.97
N THR A 231 37.35 8.90 -14.27
CA THR A 231 38.43 9.40 -15.16
C THR A 231 38.56 10.93 -15.18
N ASN A 232 37.49 11.66 -14.83
CA ASN A 232 37.45 13.13 -14.78
C ASN A 232 37.71 13.69 -13.37
N ASP A 233 38.31 12.90 -12.47
CA ASP A 233 38.59 13.25 -11.07
C ASP A 233 37.35 13.57 -10.21
N LYS A 234 36.14 13.22 -10.67
CA LYS A 234 34.92 13.38 -9.89
C LYS A 234 34.75 12.21 -8.93
N THR A 235 34.58 12.51 -7.64
CA THR A 235 34.29 11.51 -6.61
C THR A 235 32.92 10.86 -6.86
N VAL A 236 32.92 9.54 -7.02
CA VAL A 236 31.74 8.70 -7.21
C VAL A 236 31.31 8.08 -5.89
N SER A 237 32.27 7.56 -5.12
CA SER A 237 32.00 6.92 -3.82
C SER A 237 33.11 7.20 -2.80
N THR A 238 32.77 7.05 -1.53
CA THR A 238 33.69 7.12 -0.39
C THR A 238 33.62 5.87 0.50
N LYS A 239 32.82 4.88 0.10
CA LYS A 239 32.61 3.65 0.87
C LYS A 239 33.73 2.65 0.59
N LYS A 240 34.17 1.94 1.63
CA LYS A 240 35.13 0.85 1.47
C LYS A 240 34.52 -0.35 0.72
N ALA A 241 33.25 -0.68 0.99
CA ALA A 241 32.57 -1.78 0.30
C ALA A 241 32.61 -1.62 -1.23
N ASP A 242 32.34 -0.42 -1.75
CA ASP A 242 32.42 -0.14 -3.19
C ASP A 242 33.86 -0.28 -3.75
N LEU A 243 34.89 -0.08 -2.93
CA LEU A 243 36.28 -0.37 -3.31
C LEU A 243 36.52 -1.88 -3.35
N ASP A 244 36.06 -2.60 -2.33
CA ASP A 244 36.18 -4.07 -2.25
C ASP A 244 35.49 -4.70 -3.50
N ASP A 245 34.30 -4.24 -3.90
CA ASP A 245 33.62 -4.67 -5.14
C ASP A 245 34.46 -4.45 -6.42
N ILE A 246 35.20 -3.34 -6.50
CA ILE A 246 36.07 -3.03 -7.66
C ILE A 246 37.27 -3.97 -7.69
N LEU A 247 37.85 -4.24 -6.52
CA LEU A 247 39.00 -5.14 -6.39
C LEU A 247 38.60 -6.56 -6.73
N ASP A 248 37.44 -7.01 -6.27
CA ASP A 248 36.88 -8.32 -6.59
C ASP A 248 36.59 -8.46 -8.08
N ALA A 249 35.99 -7.44 -8.71
CA ALA A 249 35.73 -7.44 -10.15
C ALA A 249 37.00 -7.53 -11.01
N PHE A 250 38.13 -7.01 -10.52
CA PHE A 250 39.44 -7.11 -11.19
C PHE A 250 40.33 -8.22 -10.65
N CYS A 251 39.83 -9.04 -9.71
CA CYS A 251 40.59 -10.08 -9.02
C CYS A 251 41.91 -9.57 -8.39
N LEU A 252 41.92 -8.33 -7.90
CA LEU A 252 43.09 -7.69 -7.29
C LEU A 252 43.20 -8.03 -5.81
N GLN A 253 43.83 -9.16 -5.50
CA GLN A 253 43.95 -9.63 -4.12
C GLN A 253 45.26 -9.20 -3.49
N LEU A 254 45.20 -8.22 -2.59
CA LEU A 254 46.38 -7.62 -1.97
C LEU A 254 46.82 -8.32 -0.69
N ASP A 255 45.90 -9.04 -0.05
CA ASP A 255 46.16 -9.84 1.14
C ASP A 255 46.71 -11.25 0.79
N ASN A 256 46.71 -11.60 -0.50
CA ASN A 256 47.27 -12.84 -1.02
C ASN A 256 48.79 -12.69 -1.21
N PRO A 257 49.62 -13.45 -0.47
CA PRO A 257 51.08 -13.33 -0.54
C PRO A 257 51.67 -13.81 -1.88
N MET A 258 50.90 -14.55 -2.70
CA MET A 258 51.31 -14.91 -4.06
C MET A 258 51.21 -13.74 -5.05
N ASN A 259 50.31 -12.79 -4.79
CA ASN A 259 50.13 -11.60 -5.62
C ASN A 259 51.00 -10.44 -5.13
N VAL A 260 51.09 -10.27 -3.81
CA VAL A 260 51.90 -9.24 -3.16
C VAL A 260 52.96 -9.89 -2.30
N LEU A 261 54.14 -10.08 -2.87
CA LEU A 261 55.29 -10.61 -2.16
C LEU A 261 56.18 -9.47 -1.64
N THR A 262 56.14 -9.21 -0.33
CA THR A 262 57.04 -8.22 0.29
C THR A 262 58.43 -8.82 0.52
N GLN A 263 59.45 -7.96 0.61
CA GLN A 263 60.84 -8.38 0.84
C GLN A 263 60.99 -9.27 2.09
N ASP A 264 60.30 -8.92 3.17
CA ASP A 264 60.40 -9.65 4.43
C ASP A 264 59.63 -10.97 4.39
N MET A 265 58.47 -11.01 3.71
CA MET A 265 57.75 -12.27 3.47
C MET A 265 58.54 -13.22 2.58
N ALA A 266 59.20 -12.72 1.52
CA ALA A 266 60.07 -13.53 0.69
C ALA A 266 61.24 -14.13 1.49
N ARG A 267 61.87 -13.34 2.37
CA ARG A 267 62.96 -13.82 3.24
C ARG A 267 62.46 -14.86 4.24
N GLN A 268 61.30 -14.62 4.86
CA GLN A 268 60.70 -15.56 5.81
C GLN A 268 60.34 -16.89 5.13
N PHE A 269 59.76 -16.81 3.93
CA PHE A 269 59.41 -17.98 3.13
C PHE A 269 60.63 -18.81 2.73
N LEU A 270 61.77 -18.20 2.39
CA LEU A 270 62.98 -18.95 2.01
C LEU A 270 63.72 -19.52 3.23
N ASN A 271 63.79 -18.79 4.34
CA ASN A 271 64.69 -19.12 5.45
C ASN A 271 64.03 -19.80 6.65
N HIS A 272 62.73 -19.62 6.87
CA HIS A 272 62.04 -20.02 8.12
C HIS A 272 60.77 -20.85 7.88
N SER A 273 60.49 -21.28 6.66
CA SER A 273 59.27 -22.03 6.35
C SER A 273 59.42 -23.52 6.68
N ASN A 274 58.59 -24.05 7.58
CA ASN A 274 58.42 -25.49 7.76
C ASN A 274 57.42 -26.05 6.74
N ALA A 275 57.33 -27.39 6.61
CA ALA A 275 56.36 -28.03 5.71
C ALA A 275 54.91 -27.55 5.96
N LYS A 276 54.54 -27.36 7.23
CA LYS A 276 53.23 -26.82 7.63
C LYS A 276 53.03 -25.38 7.17
N ASP A 277 54.04 -24.53 7.27
CA ASP A 277 53.95 -23.13 6.84
C ASP A 277 53.83 -23.02 5.32
N LYS A 278 54.54 -23.88 4.58
CA LYS A 278 54.40 -23.99 3.12
C LYS A 278 53.00 -24.43 2.72
N TYR A 279 52.43 -25.41 3.42
CA TYR A 279 51.05 -25.85 3.18
C TYR A 279 50.05 -24.72 3.47
N LYS A 280 50.20 -24.02 4.60
CA LYS A 280 49.34 -22.86 4.92
C LYS A 280 49.48 -21.74 3.90
N PHE A 281 50.71 -21.47 3.44
CA PHE A 281 50.97 -20.48 2.40
C PHE A 281 50.33 -20.87 1.07
N PHE A 282 50.39 -22.15 0.70
CA PHE A 282 49.69 -22.69 -0.46
C PHE A 282 48.18 -22.53 -0.31
N LEU A 283 47.59 -22.97 0.80
CA LEU A 283 46.15 -22.90 1.07
C LEU A 283 45.60 -21.46 1.00
N LYS A 284 46.36 -20.51 1.56
CA LYS A 284 46.03 -19.08 1.49
C LYS A 284 46.24 -18.51 0.09
N GLY A 285 47.31 -18.95 -0.60
CA GLY A 285 47.67 -18.50 -1.95
C GLY A 285 46.67 -18.93 -3.02
N THR A 286 46.17 -20.17 -2.92
CA THR A 286 45.14 -20.74 -3.79
C THR A 286 43.72 -20.38 -3.36
N GLN A 287 43.57 -19.63 -2.27
CA GLN A 287 42.28 -19.20 -1.69
C GLN A 287 41.37 -20.35 -1.20
N LEU A 288 41.90 -21.56 -1.07
CA LEU A 288 41.15 -22.69 -0.51
C LEU A 288 40.72 -22.45 0.94
N GLU A 289 41.53 -21.71 1.70
CA GLU A 289 41.17 -21.30 3.07
C GLU A 289 39.96 -20.34 3.06
N ALA A 290 39.88 -19.42 2.10
CA ALA A 290 38.73 -18.53 1.97
C ALA A 290 37.48 -19.33 1.57
N LEU A 291 37.61 -20.22 0.59
CA LEU A 291 36.55 -21.09 0.12
C LEU A 291 35.98 -21.98 1.25
N ASP A 292 36.84 -22.60 2.07
CA ASP A 292 36.41 -23.40 3.22
C ASP A 292 35.60 -22.57 4.25
N ASN A 293 36.03 -21.33 4.50
CA ASN A 293 35.29 -20.42 5.38
C ASN A 293 33.94 -19.99 4.76
N ASP A 294 33.91 -19.75 3.44
CA ASP A 294 32.68 -19.41 2.72
C ASP A 294 31.69 -20.58 2.75
N TYR A 295 32.14 -21.83 2.62
CA TYR A 295 31.28 -23.01 2.77
C TYR A 295 30.70 -23.14 4.18
N LYS A 296 31.51 -22.91 5.23
CA LYS A 296 31.02 -22.91 6.61
C LYS A 296 29.98 -21.82 6.84
N LEU A 297 30.26 -20.61 6.40
CA LEU A 297 29.31 -19.50 6.48
C LEU A 297 28.02 -19.82 5.71
N LEU A 298 28.12 -20.41 4.53
CA LEU A 298 26.97 -20.81 3.73
C LEU A 298 26.13 -21.85 4.48
N SER A 299 26.76 -22.87 5.07
CA SER A 299 26.06 -23.88 5.88
C SER A 299 25.32 -23.25 7.06
N ASP A 300 25.97 -22.35 7.81
CA ASP A 300 25.33 -21.62 8.91
C ASP A 300 24.15 -20.77 8.43
N THR A 301 24.29 -20.10 7.28
CA THR A 301 23.21 -19.28 6.72
C THR A 301 22.03 -20.13 6.24
N ILE A 302 22.27 -21.32 5.69
CA ILE A 302 21.23 -22.26 5.29
C ILE A 302 20.45 -22.72 6.52
N ASN A 303 21.14 -23.18 7.56
CA ASN A 303 20.51 -23.59 8.82
C ASN A 303 19.67 -22.45 9.45
N ALA A 304 20.17 -21.22 9.40
CA ALA A 304 19.46 -20.03 9.88
C ALA A 304 18.24 -19.64 9.00
N VAL A 305 18.26 -19.97 7.71
CA VAL A 305 17.14 -19.74 6.80
C VAL A 305 16.08 -20.82 6.96
N GLU A 306 16.48 -22.08 7.10
CA GLU A 306 15.57 -23.21 7.34
C GLU A 306 14.79 -23.03 8.65
N SER A 307 15.47 -22.74 9.75
CA SER A 307 14.80 -22.44 11.03
C SER A 307 13.82 -21.25 10.93
N LYS A 308 14.13 -20.23 10.14
CA LYS A 308 13.20 -19.12 9.87
C LYS A 308 12.04 -19.52 8.97
N HIS A 309 12.28 -20.41 8.01
CA HIS A 309 11.25 -20.93 7.13
C HIS A 309 10.17 -21.66 7.95
N ASP A 310 10.58 -22.53 8.87
CA ASP A 310 9.66 -23.31 9.71
C ASP A 310 8.78 -22.39 10.57
N LEU A 311 9.38 -21.38 11.21
CA LEU A 311 8.64 -20.38 12.01
C LEU A 311 7.66 -19.56 11.15
N LEU A 312 8.07 -19.19 9.93
CA LEU A 312 7.22 -18.44 9.00
C LEU A 312 6.08 -19.31 8.47
N GLU A 313 6.30 -20.59 8.23
CA GLU A 313 5.27 -21.53 7.79
C GLU A 313 4.18 -21.67 8.86
N GLU A 314 4.56 -21.84 10.13
CA GLU A 314 3.61 -21.85 11.26
C GLU A 314 2.83 -20.53 11.33
N THR A 315 3.54 -19.40 11.24
CA THR A 315 2.91 -18.07 11.27
C THR A 315 1.92 -17.87 10.13
N VAL A 316 2.22 -18.36 8.93
CA VAL A 316 1.32 -18.30 7.77
C VAL A 316 0.04 -19.09 8.04
N GLN A 317 0.14 -20.27 8.65
CA GLN A 317 -1.05 -21.07 8.99
C GLN A 317 -1.94 -20.34 10.01
N ILE A 318 -1.36 -19.75 11.06
CA ILE A 318 -2.09 -18.96 12.07
C ILE A 318 -2.79 -17.77 11.40
N ARG A 319 -2.08 -17.04 10.53
CA ARG A 319 -2.63 -15.88 9.82
C ARG A 319 -3.74 -16.26 8.85
N LYS A 320 -3.66 -17.44 8.22
CA LYS A 320 -4.72 -17.96 7.35
C LYS A 320 -6.01 -18.24 8.13
N LYS A 321 -5.91 -18.88 9.30
CA LYS A 321 -7.08 -19.09 10.20
C LYS A 321 -7.72 -17.75 10.60
N ALA A 322 -6.92 -16.77 11.02
CA ALA A 322 -7.42 -15.45 11.37
C ALA A 322 -8.08 -14.72 10.18
N PHE A 323 -7.56 -14.91 8.97
CA PHE A 323 -8.18 -14.38 7.74
C PHE A 323 -9.55 -15.03 7.48
N ASP A 324 -9.66 -16.36 7.60
CA ASP A 324 -10.91 -17.08 7.37
C ASP A 324 -11.98 -16.67 8.40
N GLU A 325 -11.60 -16.50 9.67
CA GLU A 325 -12.48 -15.96 10.72
C GLU A 325 -12.96 -14.53 10.42
N ALA A 326 -12.05 -13.64 10.00
CA ALA A 326 -12.40 -12.28 9.63
C ALA A 326 -13.31 -12.24 8.39
N ALA A 327 -13.07 -13.12 7.41
CA ALA A 327 -13.90 -13.25 6.22
C ALA A 327 -15.31 -13.76 6.57
N ALA A 328 -15.44 -14.71 7.51
CA ALA A 328 -16.72 -15.18 8.01
C ALA A 328 -17.50 -14.06 8.72
N LYS A 329 -16.84 -13.29 9.60
CA LYS A 329 -17.45 -12.12 10.27
C LYS A 329 -17.92 -11.06 9.28
N LYS A 330 -17.14 -10.80 8.22
CA LYS A 330 -17.53 -9.88 7.14
C LYS A 330 -18.80 -10.35 6.42
N ARG A 331 -18.92 -11.64 6.10
CA ARG A 331 -20.13 -12.20 5.47
C ARG A 331 -21.36 -12.05 6.37
N GLN A 332 -21.21 -12.29 7.67
CA GLN A 332 -22.29 -12.08 8.65
C GLN A 332 -22.72 -10.61 8.70
N ALA A 333 -21.78 -9.66 8.71
CA ALA A 333 -22.10 -8.24 8.68
C ALA A 333 -22.86 -7.84 7.39
N GLN A 334 -22.43 -8.34 6.22
CA GLN A 334 -23.12 -8.09 4.96
C GLN A 334 -24.56 -8.65 4.93
N GLN A 335 -24.79 -9.80 5.57
CA GLN A 335 -26.15 -10.35 5.72
C GLN A 335 -27.02 -9.46 6.61
N LEU A 336 -26.45 -8.90 7.68
CA LEU A 336 -27.16 -7.95 8.56
C LEU A 336 -27.52 -6.65 7.84
N ASP A 337 -26.64 -6.12 6.98
CA ASP A 337 -26.95 -4.94 6.16
C ASP A 337 -28.15 -5.19 5.24
N GLY A 338 -28.20 -6.37 4.59
CA GLY A 338 -29.36 -6.74 3.78
C GLY A 338 -30.65 -6.94 4.59
N LEU A 339 -30.56 -7.37 5.85
CA LEU A 339 -31.72 -7.42 6.74
C LEU A 339 -32.17 -6.02 7.17
N HIS A 340 -31.25 -5.09 7.42
CA HIS A 340 -31.59 -3.69 7.71
C HIS A 340 -32.32 -3.03 6.53
N GLU A 341 -31.90 -3.27 5.29
CA GLU A 341 -32.61 -2.79 4.10
C GLU A 341 -34.03 -3.38 4.01
N LYS A 342 -34.20 -4.69 4.30
CA LYS A 342 -35.53 -5.32 4.34
C LYS A 342 -36.42 -4.73 5.43
N ILE A 343 -35.88 -4.51 6.63
CA ILE A 343 -36.60 -3.87 7.73
C ILE A 343 -37.03 -2.47 7.31
N HIS A 344 -36.13 -1.68 6.71
CA HIS A 344 -36.45 -0.35 6.23
C HIS A 344 -37.60 -0.37 5.21
N ASN A 345 -37.55 -1.27 4.23
CA ASN A 345 -38.62 -1.43 3.23
C ASN A 345 -39.95 -1.86 3.86
N LEU A 346 -39.94 -2.78 4.83
CA LEU A 346 -41.16 -3.21 5.53
C LEU A 346 -41.78 -2.07 6.35
N VAL A 347 -40.96 -1.23 6.99
CA VAL A 347 -41.46 -0.04 7.71
C VAL A 347 -42.10 0.95 6.73
N MET A 348 -41.50 1.17 5.56
CA MET A 348 -42.11 2.02 4.52
C MET A 348 -43.41 1.42 3.99
N GLN A 349 -43.46 0.09 3.76
CA GLN A 349 -44.68 -0.60 3.33
C GLN A 349 -45.78 -0.52 4.39
N MET A 350 -45.43 -0.64 5.67
CA MET A 350 -46.38 -0.46 6.77
C MET A 350 -46.95 0.96 6.80
N ALA A 351 -46.11 1.99 6.60
CA ALA A 351 -46.57 3.37 6.51
C ALA A 351 -47.53 3.58 5.33
N TRP A 352 -47.23 3.01 4.16
CA TRP A 352 -48.13 3.06 2.99
C TRP A 352 -49.43 2.30 3.20
N ALA A 353 -49.40 1.15 3.88
CA ALA A 353 -50.61 0.40 4.20
C ALA A 353 -51.57 1.21 5.09
N GLN A 354 -51.04 2.02 6.02
CA GLN A 354 -51.85 2.95 6.82
C GLN A 354 -52.49 4.04 5.96
N VAL A 355 -51.75 4.58 4.98
CA VAL A 355 -52.30 5.58 4.04
C VAL A 355 -53.44 4.97 3.22
N ILE A 356 -53.25 3.76 2.67
CA ILE A 356 -54.27 3.06 1.88
C ILE A 356 -55.54 2.84 2.73
N ASP A 357 -55.42 2.39 3.98
CA ASP A 357 -56.59 2.22 4.88
C ASP A 357 -57.32 3.55 5.14
N GLN A 358 -56.61 4.68 5.22
CA GLN A 358 -57.25 5.99 5.35
C GLN A 358 -57.88 6.46 4.03
N GLU A 359 -57.24 6.20 2.88
CA GLU A 359 -57.78 6.52 1.56
C GLU A 359 -59.06 5.73 1.28
N ASP A 360 -59.10 4.44 1.63
CA ASP A 360 -60.29 3.60 1.51
C ASP A 360 -61.43 4.13 2.38
N ARG A 361 -61.16 4.52 3.64
CA ARG A 361 -62.15 5.17 4.51
C ARG A 361 -62.64 6.50 3.96
N LEU A 362 -61.75 7.30 3.38
CA LEU A 362 -62.12 8.55 2.71
C LEU A 362 -63.02 8.27 1.52
N ALA A 363 -62.70 7.27 0.70
CA ALA A 363 -63.53 6.89 -0.44
C ALA A 363 -64.92 6.38 -0.03
N GLU A 364 -65.03 5.66 1.10
CA GLU A 364 -66.32 5.28 1.68
C GLU A 364 -67.11 6.50 2.17
N LEU A 365 -66.46 7.45 2.85
CA LEU A 365 -67.08 8.69 3.30
C LEU A 365 -67.51 9.57 2.13
N ASP A 366 -66.70 9.68 1.08
CA ASP A 366 -67.02 10.45 -0.13
C ASP A 366 -68.24 9.86 -0.85
N LYS A 367 -68.34 8.53 -0.94
CA LYS A 367 -69.55 7.86 -1.44
C LYS A 367 -70.78 8.19 -0.58
N LEU A 368 -70.63 8.15 0.74
CA LEU A 368 -71.73 8.48 1.65
C LEU A 368 -72.16 9.94 1.50
N ILE A 369 -71.21 10.87 1.34
CA ILE A 369 -71.49 12.29 1.08
C ILE A 369 -72.23 12.42 -0.25
N GLN A 370 -71.78 11.75 -1.30
CA GLN A 370 -72.43 11.76 -2.61
C GLN A 370 -73.88 11.26 -2.52
N ASP A 371 -74.12 10.12 -1.85
CA ASP A 371 -75.48 9.61 -1.62
C ASP A 371 -76.35 10.60 -0.85
N LYS A 372 -75.79 11.29 0.15
CA LYS A 372 -76.50 12.32 0.92
C LYS A 372 -76.79 13.57 0.09
N ASP A 373 -75.86 14.00 -0.76
CA ASP A 373 -76.06 15.13 -1.67
C ASP A 373 -77.14 14.82 -2.71
N GLU A 374 -77.19 13.58 -3.24
CA GLU A 374 -78.27 13.11 -4.10
C GLU A 374 -79.61 13.12 -3.36
N MET A 375 -79.67 12.61 -2.12
CA MET A 375 -80.88 12.69 -1.30
C MET A 375 -81.32 14.12 -0.99
N ILE A 376 -80.37 15.04 -0.76
CA ILE A 376 -80.67 16.46 -0.53
C ILE A 376 -81.23 17.08 -1.81
N ASN A 377 -80.64 16.78 -2.97
CA ASN A 377 -81.15 17.25 -4.26
C ASN A 377 -82.56 16.73 -4.54
N ASP A 378 -82.83 15.44 -4.30
CA ASP A 378 -84.17 14.85 -4.44
C ASP A 378 -85.19 15.49 -3.48
N ARG A 379 -84.80 15.76 -2.24
CA ARG A 379 -85.68 16.47 -1.29
C ARG A 379 -85.89 17.92 -1.71
N ARG A 380 -84.89 18.56 -2.32
CA ARG A 380 -84.96 19.93 -2.82
C ARG A 380 -85.91 20.01 -4.02
N THR A 381 -85.80 19.09 -4.98
CA THR A 381 -86.73 19.02 -6.12
C THR A 381 -88.15 18.74 -5.65
N GLN A 382 -88.35 17.82 -4.70
CA GLN A 382 -89.66 17.59 -4.09
C GLN A 382 -90.21 18.83 -3.36
N SER A 383 -89.35 19.58 -2.68
CA SER A 383 -89.72 20.85 -2.04
C SER A 383 -90.08 21.93 -3.06
N GLU A 384 -89.37 22.01 -4.19
CA GLU A 384 -89.65 22.94 -5.29
C GLU A 384 -90.97 22.58 -5.99
N GLU A 385 -91.22 21.29 -6.23
CA GLU A 385 -92.50 20.80 -6.76
C GLU A 385 -93.66 21.06 -5.79
N ALA A 386 -93.46 20.83 -4.49
CA ALA A 386 -94.45 21.11 -3.46
C ALA A 386 -94.72 22.63 -3.33
N SER A 387 -93.69 23.47 -3.45
CA SER A 387 -93.86 24.92 -3.52
C SER A 387 -94.66 25.33 -4.75
N GLY A 388 -94.36 24.78 -5.94
CA GLY A 388 -95.12 25.05 -7.15
C GLY A 388 -96.59 24.59 -7.06
N ARG A 389 -96.86 23.46 -6.41
CA ARG A 389 -98.24 23.01 -6.09
C ARG A 389 -98.94 23.93 -5.09
N TYR A 390 -98.21 24.46 -4.11
CA TYR A 390 -98.74 25.42 -3.17
C TYR A 390 -99.09 26.74 -3.88
N ASP A 391 -98.20 27.24 -4.74
CA ASP A 391 -98.40 28.50 -5.48
C ASP A 391 -99.62 28.41 -6.39
N THR A 392 -99.74 27.33 -7.17
CA THR A 392 -100.92 27.07 -8.02
C THR A 392 -102.22 26.88 -7.23
N ALA A 393 -102.19 26.19 -6.10
CA ALA A 393 -103.34 26.08 -5.21
C ALA A 393 -103.71 27.43 -4.56
N ASN A 394 -102.73 28.28 -4.27
CA ASN A 394 -102.94 29.60 -3.70
C ASN A 394 -103.54 30.56 -4.75
N GLU A 395 -103.08 30.51 -5.99
CA GLU A 395 -103.71 31.21 -7.14
C GLU A 395 -105.16 30.74 -7.36
N ALA A 396 -105.41 29.43 -7.32
CA ALA A 396 -106.77 28.88 -7.39
C ALA A 396 -107.65 29.33 -6.20
N ARG A 397 -107.07 29.47 -5.01
CA ARG A 397 -107.78 29.97 -3.83
C ARG A 397 -108.13 31.45 -3.98
N GLU A 398 -107.22 32.29 -4.47
CA GLU A 398 -107.48 33.71 -4.67
C GLU A 398 -108.55 33.94 -5.76
N THR A 399 -108.51 33.21 -6.88
CA THR A 399 -109.58 33.27 -7.90
C THR A 399 -110.94 32.76 -7.39
N ALA A 400 -110.96 31.71 -6.55
CA ALA A 400 -112.17 31.27 -5.87
C ALA A 400 -112.69 32.33 -4.87
N ARG A 401 -111.79 33.09 -4.24
CA ARG A 401 -112.14 34.17 -3.30
C ARG A 401 -112.73 35.38 -4.03
N GLU A 402 -112.20 35.71 -5.20
CA GLU A 402 -112.74 36.75 -6.09
C GLU A 402 -114.13 36.37 -6.61
N SER A 403 -114.36 35.12 -6.99
CA SER A 403 -115.69 34.65 -7.41
C SER A 403 -116.70 34.58 -6.24
N LEU A 404 -116.26 34.28 -5.02
CA LEU A 404 -117.09 34.37 -3.81
C LEU A 404 -117.52 35.80 -3.50
N LYS A 405 -116.63 36.79 -3.69
CA LYS A 405 -117.00 38.21 -3.59
C LYS A 405 -118.04 38.60 -4.63
N ALA A 406 -117.87 38.18 -5.89
CA ALA A 406 -118.85 38.44 -6.94
C ALA A 406 -120.23 37.81 -6.66
N LEU A 407 -120.26 36.62 -6.05
CA LEU A 407 -121.51 35.98 -5.61
C LEU A 407 -122.13 36.69 -4.39
N GLN A 408 -121.34 37.18 -3.43
CA GLN A 408 -121.86 37.97 -2.31
C GLN A 408 -122.51 39.28 -2.78
N ASP A 409 -121.95 39.95 -3.78
CA ASP A 409 -122.53 41.17 -4.36
C ASP A 409 -123.85 40.90 -5.10
N SER A 410 -124.05 39.67 -5.61
CA SER A 410 -125.30 39.24 -6.26
C SER A 410 -126.45 38.87 -5.30
N ILE A 411 -126.16 38.63 -4.01
CA ILE A 411 -127.15 38.28 -2.97
C ILE A 411 -127.81 39.53 -2.36
N ALA A 412 -127.12 40.67 -2.35
CA ALA A 412 -127.63 41.94 -1.83
C ALA A 412 -128.99 42.39 -2.44
N PRO A 413 -129.24 42.33 -3.76
CA PRO A 413 -130.53 42.73 -4.34
C PRO A 413 -131.67 41.72 -4.09
N VAL A 414 -131.36 40.45 -3.84
CA VAL A 414 -132.38 39.39 -3.61
C VAL A 414 -132.89 39.43 -2.16
N GLN A 415 -132.04 39.79 -1.19
CA GLN A 415 -132.46 39.96 0.20
C GLN A 415 -133.36 41.18 0.39
N ALA A 416 -133.14 42.27 -0.34
CA ALA A 416 -134.00 43.47 -0.32
C ALA A 416 -135.42 43.20 -0.85
N ARG A 417 -135.59 42.29 -1.82
CA ARG A 417 -136.93 41.85 -2.29
C ARG A 417 -137.66 40.97 -1.26
N ARG A 418 -136.94 40.27 -0.38
CA ARG A 418 -137.52 39.37 0.63
C ARG A 418 -138.07 40.12 1.85
N THR A 419 -137.47 41.26 2.22
CA THR A 419 -137.93 42.08 3.35
C THR A 419 -139.19 42.88 3.02
N ALA A 420 -139.27 43.48 1.83
CA ALA A 420 -140.46 44.22 1.37
C ALA A 420 -141.73 43.34 1.28
N ALA A 421 -141.57 42.05 0.90
CA ALA A 421 -142.70 41.11 0.85
C ALA A 421 -143.20 40.67 2.24
N LYS A 422 -142.35 40.69 3.28
CA LYS A 422 -142.76 40.34 4.65
C LYS A 422 -143.58 41.46 5.32
N GLU A 423 -143.21 42.73 5.13
CA GLU A 423 -143.92 43.87 5.73
C GLU A 423 -145.36 44.01 5.21
N THR A 424 -145.61 43.68 3.94
CA THR A 424 -146.99 43.68 3.38
C THR A 424 -147.89 42.57 3.91
N LEU A 425 -147.32 41.49 4.45
CA LEU A 425 -148.06 40.32 4.95
C LEU A 425 -148.48 40.52 6.41
N ASP A 426 -147.65 41.20 7.21
CA ASP A 426 -147.94 41.48 8.63
C ASP A 426 -148.98 42.60 8.79
N ALA A 427 -148.99 43.63 7.93
CA ALA A 427 -150.00 44.69 7.93
C ALA A 427 -151.44 44.20 7.58
N LYS A 428 -151.57 43.05 6.91
CA LYS A 428 -152.87 42.44 6.59
C LYS A 428 -153.38 41.51 7.70
N LYS A 429 -152.50 40.97 8.54
CA LYS A 429 -152.87 40.12 9.68
C LYS A 429 -153.40 40.93 10.88
N GLU A 430 -152.89 42.15 11.07
CA GLU A 430 -153.32 43.04 12.16
C GLU A 430 -154.76 43.57 11.95
N LYS A 431 -155.14 43.90 10.70
CA LYS A 431 -156.51 44.38 10.38
C LYS A 431 -157.60 43.30 10.48
N LEU A 432 -157.26 42.02 10.40
CA LEU A 432 -158.22 40.92 10.51
C LEU A 432 -158.54 40.57 11.97
N ALA A 433 -157.59 40.82 12.88
CA ALA A 433 -157.73 40.55 14.31
C ALA A 433 -158.64 41.59 15.01
N ASP A 434 -158.61 42.86 14.57
CA ASP A 434 -159.44 43.93 15.16
C ASP A 434 -160.93 43.83 14.80
N THR A 435 -161.29 43.23 13.66
CA THR A 435 -162.70 43.09 13.25
C THR A 435 -163.46 41.95 13.96
N ILE A 436 -162.77 40.95 14.49
CA ILE A 436 -163.41 39.78 15.13
C ILE A 436 -163.77 40.06 16.61
N ASN A 437 -163.07 41.01 17.26
CA ASN A 437 -163.36 41.42 18.64
C ASN A 437 -164.54 42.40 18.79
N ALA A 438 -165.18 42.82 17.71
CA ALA A 438 -166.25 43.84 17.72
C ALA A 438 -167.70 43.28 17.66
N ILE A 439 -167.93 41.96 17.58
CA ILE A 439 -169.29 41.37 17.42
C ILE A 439 -169.77 40.61 18.68
N SER A 440 -169.10 40.74 19.83
CA SER A 440 -169.56 40.15 21.11
C SER A 440 -170.47 41.06 21.96
N ILE A 441 -171.21 42.02 21.38
CA ILE A 441 -172.22 42.82 22.09
C ILE A 441 -173.43 43.09 21.19
N ALA A 442 -174.33 42.11 21.05
CA ALA A 442 -175.80 42.28 20.88
C ALA A 442 -176.54 40.93 20.65
N ARG A 443 -176.49 40.03 21.65
CA ARG A 443 -177.52 39.09 22.14
C ARG A 443 -176.93 37.79 22.65
#